data_AF-A0AA40ELZ8-F1
#
_entry.id   AF-A0AA40ELZ8-F1
#
_cell.length_a   1.000
_cell.length_b   1.000
_cell.length_c   1.000
_cell.angle_alpha   90.00
_cell.angle_beta   90.00
_cell.angle_gamma   90.00
#
_symmetry.space_group_name_H-M   'P 1'
#
loop_
_entity.id
_entity.type
_entity.pdbx_description
1 polymer ?
#
loop_
_entity_poly.entity_id
_entity_poly.type
_entity_poly.pdbx_seq_one_letter_code
_entity_poly.pdbx_strand_id
1 'polypeptide(L)'
;MAISKSQKALIISLSGPSSSGKTTLARLLRDLLPNNNNTFILHQDDFYHPESHLPLRAGHKDWDCPASLDLPALTKALQHIKSTEFIPILSQIDIKLFLLASESAAIARRKARDGYVTLEGFWKDPEGYVEEVVWPNYVEQHSYLFEGGM
;
A
#
# COMPACT_ATOMS: atom_id res chain seq x y z
N MET A 1 15.07 -13.96 -37.35
CA MET A 1 15.51 -12.91 -36.40
C MET A 1 14.85 -13.23 -35.06
N ALA A 2 15.59 -13.77 -34.10
CA ALA A 2 15.01 -14.19 -32.82
C ALA A 2 14.78 -12.95 -31.95
N ILE A 3 13.54 -12.74 -31.49
CA ILE A 3 13.24 -11.76 -30.45
C ILE A 3 13.89 -12.29 -29.16
N SER A 4 14.99 -11.68 -28.75
CA SER A 4 15.80 -12.08 -27.59
C SER A 4 15.05 -11.80 -26.28
N LYS A 5 14.98 -12.82 -25.41
CA LYS A 5 14.55 -12.83 -23.99
C LYS A 5 13.82 -11.56 -23.50
N SER A 6 12.49 -11.67 -23.38
CA SER A 6 11.66 -10.76 -22.58
C SER A 6 12.34 -10.51 -21.22
N GLN A 7 12.84 -9.30 -20.99
CA GLN A 7 13.29 -8.91 -19.65
C GLN A 7 12.04 -8.87 -18.77
N LYS A 8 11.91 -9.87 -17.89
CA LYS A 8 10.86 -9.89 -16.89
C LYS A 8 11.11 -8.75 -15.91
N ALA A 9 10.17 -7.82 -15.80
CA ALA A 9 10.17 -6.84 -14.72
C ALA A 9 10.22 -7.56 -13.36
N LEU A 10 11.06 -7.07 -12.45
CA LEU A 10 11.11 -7.52 -11.06
C LEU A 10 10.20 -6.59 -10.24
N ILE A 11 9.19 -7.15 -9.59
CA ILE A 11 8.27 -6.43 -8.73
C ILE A 11 8.62 -6.72 -7.27
N ILE A 12 8.99 -5.67 -6.56
CA ILE A 12 9.26 -5.67 -5.13
C ILE A 12 8.13 -4.90 -4.45
N SER A 13 7.36 -5.55 -3.57
CA SER A 13 6.34 -4.87 -2.77
C SER A 13 6.89 -4.48 -1.41
N LEU A 14 6.57 -3.26 -0.96
CA LEU A 14 6.82 -2.79 0.39
C LEU A 14 5.49 -2.62 1.12
N SER A 15 5.20 -3.50 2.08
CA SER A 15 4.02 -3.40 2.97
C SER A 15 4.44 -3.10 4.41
N GLY A 16 3.46 -2.97 5.31
CA GLY A 16 3.66 -2.61 6.72
C GLY A 16 2.63 -1.59 7.20
N PRO A 17 2.57 -1.32 8.52
CA PRO A 17 1.59 -0.41 9.11
C PRO A 17 1.70 1.01 8.53
N SER A 18 0.62 1.79 8.70
CA SER A 18 0.64 3.21 8.37
C SER A 18 1.82 3.90 9.08
N SER A 19 2.51 4.81 8.40
CA SER A 19 3.68 5.52 8.95
C SER A 19 4.91 4.68 9.32
N SER A 20 5.05 3.46 8.79
CA SER A 20 6.24 2.61 9.03
C SER A 20 7.49 3.02 8.24
N GLY A 21 7.35 3.86 7.20
CA GLY A 21 8.47 4.33 6.37
C GLY A 21 8.54 3.73 4.96
N LYS A 22 7.48 3.04 4.49
CA LYS A 22 7.40 2.39 3.16
C LYS A 22 7.86 3.30 2.02
N THR A 23 7.29 4.49 1.89
CA THR A 23 7.62 5.44 0.82
C THR A 23 9.07 5.92 0.89
N THR A 24 9.60 6.12 2.09
CA THR A 24 11.01 6.48 2.28
C THR A 24 11.93 5.35 1.81
N LEU A 25 11.66 4.11 2.23
CA LEU A 25 12.43 2.96 1.79
C LEU A 25 12.32 2.75 0.27
N ALA A 26 11.13 2.93 -0.32
CA ALA A 26 10.94 2.82 -1.76
C ALA A 26 11.84 3.78 -2.55
N ARG A 27 11.91 5.05 -2.10
CA ARG A 27 12.75 6.08 -2.71
C ARG A 27 14.23 5.75 -2.55
N LEU A 28 14.66 5.38 -1.35
CA LEU A 28 16.05 4.97 -1.09
C LEU A 28 16.46 3.76 -1.94
N LEU A 29 15.61 2.73 -2.04
CA LEU A 29 15.88 1.57 -2.88
C LEU A 29 16.00 1.96 -4.35
N ARG A 30 15.06 2.75 -4.89
CA ARG A 30 15.15 3.24 -6.27
C ARG A 30 16.47 3.99 -6.52
N ASP A 31 16.88 4.84 -5.58
CA ASP A 31 18.06 5.69 -5.74
C ASP A 31 19.38 4.89 -5.60
N LEU A 32 19.37 3.79 -4.85
CA LEU A 32 20.53 2.92 -4.62
C LEU A 32 20.68 1.79 -5.65
N LEU A 33 19.60 1.39 -6.33
CA LEU A 33 19.64 0.29 -7.29
C LEU A 33 20.46 0.68 -8.54
N PRO A 34 21.33 -0.24 -9.02
CA PRO A 34 22.06 -0.01 -10.27
C PRO A 34 21.07 0.08 -11.44
N ASN A 35 21.18 1.12 -12.26
CA ASN A 35 20.24 1.45 -13.33
C ASN A 35 18.86 1.97 -12.86
N ASN A 36 18.87 2.91 -11.91
CA ASN A 36 17.67 3.61 -11.43
C ASN A 36 16.79 4.22 -12.55
N ASN A 37 17.33 4.51 -13.74
CA ASN A 37 16.57 4.93 -14.93
C ASN A 37 15.49 3.92 -15.36
N ASN A 38 15.64 2.64 -15.01
CA ASN A 38 14.67 1.58 -15.31
C ASN A 38 13.89 1.14 -14.06
N THR A 39 13.95 1.92 -12.97
CA THR A 39 13.23 1.67 -11.72
C THR A 39 12.25 2.79 -11.45
N PHE A 40 10.98 2.45 -11.26
CA PHE A 40 9.94 3.40 -10.86
C PHE A 40 9.18 2.88 -9.64
N ILE A 41 8.42 3.77 -9.01
CA ILE A 41 7.60 3.46 -7.84
C ILE A 41 6.15 3.56 -8.27
N LEU A 42 5.38 2.51 -8.05
CA LEU A 42 3.93 2.50 -8.17
C LEU A 42 3.34 2.59 -6.76
N HIS A 43 2.56 3.63 -6.47
CA HIS A 43 1.93 3.80 -5.16
C HIS A 43 0.58 3.11 -5.13
N GLN A 44 0.32 2.30 -4.09
CA GLN A 44 -1.00 1.71 -3.87
C GLN A 44 -2.07 2.80 -3.61
N ASP A 45 -1.65 3.91 -3.00
CA ASP A 45 -2.51 5.07 -2.71
C ASP A 45 -3.07 5.73 -4.00
N ASP A 46 -2.46 5.51 -5.17
CA ASP A 46 -2.97 6.01 -6.45
C ASP A 46 -4.24 5.27 -6.91
N PHE A 47 -4.59 4.16 -6.25
CA PHE A 47 -5.74 3.31 -6.57
C PHE A 47 -6.89 3.46 -5.57
N TYR A 48 -6.88 4.47 -4.70
CA TYR A 48 -8.03 4.75 -3.84
C TYR A 48 -9.25 5.18 -4.65
N HIS A 49 -10.42 4.69 -4.23
CA HIS A 49 -11.68 5.25 -4.68
C HIS A 49 -11.90 6.67 -4.11
N PRO A 50 -12.73 7.51 -4.76
CA PRO A 50 -13.17 8.78 -4.19
C PRO A 50 -13.84 8.60 -2.81
N GLU A 51 -13.73 9.61 -1.94
CA GLU A 51 -14.26 9.57 -0.56
C GLU A 51 -15.77 9.31 -0.53
N SER A 52 -16.50 9.82 -1.53
CA SER A 52 -17.91 9.55 -1.76
C SER A 52 -18.27 8.05 -1.87
N HIS A 53 -17.36 7.21 -2.36
CA HIS A 53 -17.56 5.77 -2.55
C HIS A 53 -17.01 4.88 -1.42
N LEU A 54 -16.34 5.47 -0.43
CA LEU A 54 -15.74 4.67 0.64
C LEU A 54 -16.79 4.11 1.59
N PRO A 55 -16.60 2.86 2.07
CA PRO A 55 -17.42 2.28 3.11
C PRO A 55 -17.26 3.05 4.43
N LEU A 56 -18.18 2.79 5.37
CA LEU A 56 -18.11 3.36 6.71
C LEU A 56 -17.69 2.28 7.72
N ARG A 57 -16.82 2.65 8.65
CA ARG A 57 -16.46 1.88 9.85
C ARG A 57 -16.55 2.79 11.06
N ALA A 58 -17.29 2.37 12.09
CA ALA A 58 -17.55 3.19 13.27
C ALA A 58 -18.10 4.61 12.96
N GLY A 59 -18.82 4.77 11.84
CA GLY A 59 -19.34 6.07 11.39
C GLY A 59 -18.34 6.94 10.62
N HIS A 60 -17.09 6.50 10.46
CA HIS A 60 -16.06 7.18 9.69
C HIS A 60 -15.86 6.56 8.30
N LYS A 61 -15.40 7.35 7.34
CA LYS A 61 -14.96 6.89 6.01
C LYS A 61 -13.74 5.99 6.16
N ASP A 62 -13.86 4.73 5.76
CA ASP A 62 -12.82 3.73 5.96
C ASP A 62 -11.84 3.69 4.79
N TRP A 63 -10.71 4.39 4.96
CA TRP A 63 -9.58 4.40 4.03
C TRP A 63 -8.63 3.21 4.18
N ASP A 64 -8.79 2.39 5.22
CA ASP A 64 -7.80 1.39 5.63
C ASP A 64 -8.29 -0.04 5.37
N CYS A 65 -9.40 -0.22 4.63
CA CYS A 65 -9.95 -1.52 4.25
C CYS A 65 -9.74 -1.86 2.75
N PRO A 66 -9.78 -3.14 2.33
CA PRO A 66 -9.61 -3.52 0.93
C PRO A 66 -10.62 -2.90 -0.04
N ALA A 67 -11.85 -2.65 0.42
CA ALA A 67 -12.93 -2.07 -0.40
C ALA A 67 -12.73 -0.58 -0.72
N SER A 68 -11.76 0.09 -0.07
CA SER A 68 -11.39 1.46 -0.40
C SER A 68 -10.55 1.58 -1.68
N LEU A 69 -10.04 0.46 -2.20
CA LEU A 69 -9.10 0.41 -3.32
C LEU A 69 -9.72 -0.22 -4.57
N ASP A 70 -9.40 0.34 -5.73
CA ASP A 70 -9.64 -0.27 -7.04
C ASP A 70 -8.62 -1.39 -7.29
N LEU A 71 -8.84 -2.54 -6.63
CA LEU A 71 -8.02 -3.73 -6.79
C LEU A 71 -7.98 -4.24 -8.25
N PRO A 72 -9.07 -4.19 -9.05
CA PRO A 72 -9.00 -4.48 -10.47
C PRO A 72 -8.03 -3.58 -11.24
N ALA A 73 -8.04 -2.26 -11.01
CA ALA A 73 -7.12 -1.33 -11.67
C ALA A 73 -5.66 -1.58 -11.24
N LEU A 74 -5.41 -1.81 -9.95
CA LEU A 74 -4.08 -2.19 -9.46
C LEU A 74 -3.59 -3.49 -10.11
N THR A 75 -4.46 -4.49 -10.17
CA THR A 75 -4.18 -5.79 -10.80
C THR A 75 -3.81 -5.64 -12.27
N LYS A 76 -4.53 -4.79 -13.01
CA LYS A 76 -4.24 -4.46 -14.41
C LYS A 76 -2.94 -3.70 -14.59
N ALA A 77 -2.61 -2.78 -13.69
CA ALA A 77 -1.34 -2.06 -13.71
C ALA A 77 -0.15 -3.03 -13.56
N LEU A 78 -0.21 -3.94 -12.59
CA LEU A 78 0.82 -4.96 -12.38
C LEU A 78 0.96 -5.91 -13.58
N GLN A 79 -0.16 -6.29 -14.21
CA GLN A 79 -0.15 -7.12 -15.43
C GLN A 79 0.56 -6.43 -16.58
N HIS A 80 0.29 -5.14 -16.77
CA HIS A 80 0.94 -4.36 -17.81
C HIS A 80 2.46 -4.33 -17.58
N ILE A 81 2.90 -4.13 -16.34
CA ILE A 81 4.32 -4.10 -15.95
C ILE A 81 4.99 -5.47 -16.18
N LYS A 82 4.34 -6.57 -15.77
CA LYS A 82 4.87 -7.93 -15.87
C LYS A 82 4.67 -8.58 -17.24
N SER A 83 3.81 -8.00 -18.08
CA SER A 83 3.32 -8.61 -19.32
C SER A 83 2.73 -10.00 -19.08
N THR A 84 1.90 -10.14 -18.04
CA THR A 84 1.24 -11.40 -17.64
C THR A 84 -0.25 -11.37 -17.93
N GLU A 85 -0.87 -12.55 -17.97
CA GLU A 85 -2.32 -12.70 -17.92
C GLU A 85 -2.91 -12.27 -16.56
N PHE A 86 -4.23 -12.27 -16.46
CA PHE A 86 -4.90 -11.93 -15.22
C PHE A 86 -4.67 -12.96 -14.13
N ILE A 87 -3.77 -12.64 -13.20
CA ILE A 87 -3.44 -13.46 -12.03
C ILE A 87 -3.55 -12.63 -10.74
N PRO A 88 -3.76 -13.26 -9.57
CA PRO A 88 -3.84 -12.55 -8.29
C PRO A 88 -2.63 -11.67 -8.00
N ILE A 89 -2.84 -10.50 -7.36
CA ILE A 89 -1.79 -9.51 -7.05
C ILE A 89 -0.56 -10.15 -6.39
N LEU A 90 -0.77 -10.99 -5.36
CA LEU A 90 0.33 -11.62 -4.63
C LEU A 90 1.18 -12.56 -5.50
N SER A 91 0.59 -13.15 -6.54
CA SER A 91 1.29 -14.00 -7.52
C SER A 91 2.11 -13.19 -8.52
N GLN A 92 1.85 -11.88 -8.66
CA GLN A 92 2.62 -10.98 -9.52
C GLN A 92 3.87 -10.40 -8.84
N ILE A 93 3.95 -10.48 -7.51
CA ILE A 93 5.04 -9.89 -6.71
C ILE A 93 6.15 -10.92 -6.48
N ASP A 94 7.37 -10.59 -6.89
CA ASP A 94 8.54 -11.48 -6.75
C ASP A 94 9.15 -11.41 -5.35
N ILE A 95 9.29 -10.20 -4.80
CA ILE A 95 9.88 -9.98 -3.47
C ILE A 95 8.87 -9.22 -2.62
N LYS A 96 8.53 -9.79 -1.45
CA LYS A 96 7.58 -9.22 -0.51
C LYS A 96 8.33 -8.79 0.74
N LEU A 97 8.47 -7.48 0.94
CA LEU A 97 9.05 -6.91 2.15
C LEU A 97 7.94 -6.33 3.02
N PHE A 98 8.04 -6.57 4.32
CA PHE A 98 7.09 -6.06 5.30
C PHE A 98 7.85 -5.27 6.37
N LEU A 99 7.56 -3.98 6.50
CA LEU A 99 8.18 -3.13 7.51
C LEU A 99 7.46 -3.32 8.84
N LEU A 100 8.25 -3.53 9.89
CA LEU A 100 7.75 -3.65 11.25
C LEU A 100 7.82 -2.29 11.96
N ALA A 101 6.80 -2.01 12.77
CA ALA A 101 6.80 -0.92 13.72
C ALA A 101 5.96 -1.34 14.94
N SER A 102 6.32 -0.89 16.13
CA SER A 102 5.45 -1.07 17.29
C SER A 102 4.14 -0.33 17.08
N GLU A 103 3.06 -0.84 17.66
CA GLU A 103 1.75 -0.19 17.69
C GLU A 103 1.85 1.28 18.13
N SER A 104 2.48 1.50 19.28
CA SER A 104 2.65 2.83 19.86
C SER A 104 3.35 3.80 18.91
N ALA A 105 4.38 3.35 18.18
CA ALA A 105 5.10 4.19 17.24
C ALA A 105 4.28 4.45 15.97
N ALA A 106 3.57 3.44 15.44
CA ALA A 106 2.71 3.60 14.27
C ALA A 106 1.55 4.56 14.54
N ILE A 107 0.87 4.39 15.67
CA ILE A 107 -0.22 5.27 16.13
C ILE A 107 0.28 6.69 16.36
N ALA A 108 1.37 6.88 17.11
CA ALA A 108 1.91 8.21 17.38
C ALA A 108 2.26 8.95 16.08
N ARG A 109 2.91 8.27 15.13
CA ARG A 109 3.25 8.88 13.83
C ARG A 109 2.02 9.15 12.96
N ARG A 110 1.00 8.30 13.00
CA ARG A 110 -0.27 8.52 12.26
C ARG A 110 -0.98 9.75 12.80
N LYS A 111 -1.14 9.86 14.13
CA LYS A 111 -1.78 11.01 14.79
C LYS A 111 -1.03 12.33 14.56
N ALA A 112 0.28 12.27 14.36
CA ALA A 112 1.11 13.45 14.09
C ALA A 112 1.03 13.94 12.63
N ARG A 113 0.28 13.29 11.74
CA ARG A 113 0.10 13.76 10.36
C ARG A 113 -0.94 14.86 10.29
N ASP A 114 -0.64 15.88 9.49
CA ASP A 114 -1.56 17.01 9.28
C ASP A 114 -2.82 16.61 8.50
N GLY A 115 -2.69 15.63 7.60
CA GLY A 115 -3.76 15.08 6.77
C GLY A 115 -3.23 14.52 5.44
N TYR A 116 -4.15 14.33 4.49
CA TYR A 116 -3.93 13.67 3.21
C TYR A 116 -4.60 14.47 2.10
N VAL A 117 -3.94 14.58 0.95
CA VAL A 117 -4.58 15.05 -0.27
C VAL A 117 -5.33 13.88 -0.90
N THR A 118 -6.61 14.05 -1.16
CA THR A 118 -7.48 13.06 -1.80
C THR A 118 -7.94 13.57 -3.16
N LEU A 119 -8.64 12.72 -3.92
CA LEU A 119 -9.28 13.12 -5.18
C LEU A 119 -10.35 14.22 -5.00
N GLU A 120 -10.93 14.32 -3.79
CA GLU A 120 -12.06 15.21 -3.49
C GLU A 120 -11.69 16.36 -2.55
N GLY A 121 -10.43 16.45 -2.09
CA GLY A 121 -9.96 17.56 -1.26
C GLY A 121 -8.83 17.19 -0.29
N PHE A 122 -8.95 17.65 0.95
CA PHE A 122 -8.01 17.38 2.03
C PHE A 122 -8.70 16.63 3.16
N TRP A 123 -8.25 15.40 3.42
CA TRP A 123 -8.74 14.57 4.51
C TRP A 123 -7.86 14.71 5.73
N LYS A 124 -8.46 14.95 6.90
CA LYS A 124 -7.78 14.88 8.18
C LYS A 124 -8.47 13.82 9.02
N ASP A 125 -7.68 12.92 9.61
CA ASP A 125 -8.21 11.90 10.51
C ASP A 125 -9.04 12.58 11.62
N PRO A 126 -10.34 12.27 11.75
CA PRO A 126 -11.15 12.78 12.84
C PRO A 126 -10.71 12.18 14.18
N GLU A 127 -11.18 12.76 15.28
CA GLU A 127 -10.98 12.20 16.61
C GLU A 127 -11.49 10.76 16.67
N GLY A 128 -10.74 9.86 17.31
CA GLY A 128 -11.06 8.43 17.40
C GLY A 128 -10.72 7.59 16.16
N TYR A 129 -10.45 8.20 15.00
CA TYR A 129 -10.25 7.48 13.74
C TYR A 129 -9.14 6.43 13.77
N VAL A 130 -8.03 6.73 14.46
CA VAL A 130 -6.88 5.82 14.51
C VAL A 130 -7.22 4.56 15.30
N GLU A 131 -7.91 4.73 16.42
CA GLU A 131 -8.34 3.66 17.33
C GLU A 131 -9.50 2.84 16.78
N GLU A 132 -10.43 3.47 16.08
CA GLU A 132 -11.68 2.84 15.65
C GLU A 132 -11.61 2.27 14.24
N VAL A 133 -10.73 2.81 13.39
CA VAL A 133 -10.60 2.43 11.98
C VAL A 133 -9.20 1.94 11.64
N VAL A 134 -8.17 2.78 11.79
CA VAL A 134 -6.83 2.49 11.25
C VAL A 134 -6.21 1.25 11.89
N TRP A 135 -6.10 1.23 13.23
CA TRP A 135 -5.45 0.12 13.93
C TRP A 135 -6.25 -1.18 13.87
N PRO A 136 -7.59 -1.18 14.07
CA PRO A 136 -8.40 -2.38 13.90
C PRO A 136 -8.30 -2.97 12.48
N ASN A 137 -8.33 -2.14 11.43
CA ASN A 137 -8.11 -2.62 10.06
C ASN A 137 -6.71 -3.21 9.90
N TYR A 138 -5.67 -2.57 10.43
CA TYR A 138 -4.32 -3.11 10.37
C TYR A 138 -4.24 -4.51 10.98
N VAL A 139 -4.76 -4.69 12.19
CA VAL A 139 -4.77 -5.99 12.90
C VAL A 139 -5.59 -7.02 12.13
N GLU A 140 -6.79 -6.66 11.66
CA GLU A 140 -7.65 -7.56 10.88
C GLU A 140 -6.96 -8.05 9.60
N GLN A 141 -6.26 -7.15 8.89
CA GLN A 141 -5.61 -7.47 7.62
C GLN A 141 -4.20 -8.08 7.76
N HIS A 142 -3.58 -8.09 8.94
CA HIS A 142 -2.18 -8.50 9.10
C HIS A 142 -1.88 -9.40 10.30
N SER A 143 -2.80 -9.60 11.24
CA SER A 143 -2.59 -10.44 12.43
C SER A 143 -2.09 -11.84 12.08
N TYR A 144 -2.54 -12.42 10.97
CA TYR A 144 -2.10 -13.73 10.49
C TYR A 144 -0.59 -13.81 10.16
N LEU A 145 0.11 -12.67 10.04
CA LEU A 145 1.55 -12.60 9.81
C LEU A 145 2.38 -12.72 11.09
N PHE A 146 1.76 -12.63 12.28
CA PHE A 146 2.44 -12.53 13.56
C PHE A 146 2.06 -13.66 14.51
N GLU A 147 3.02 -14.13 15.30
CA GLU A 147 2.75 -15.08 16.39
C GLU A 147 1.89 -14.39 17.46
N GLY A 148 0.72 -14.96 17.78
CA GLY A 148 -0.20 -14.35 18.75
C GLY A 148 -1.04 -13.19 18.19
N GLY A 149 -0.92 -12.88 16.89
CA GLY A 149 -1.78 -11.92 16.20
C GLY A 149 -1.37 -10.45 16.28
N MET A 150 -0.29 -10.11 17.00
CA MET A 150 0.30 -8.77 17.10
C MET A 150 1.82 -8.81 17.32
#